data_AF-A0A0K1QSD9-F1
#
_entry.id   AF-A0A0K1QSD9-F1
#
_cell.length_a   1.000
_cell.length_b   1.000
_cell.length_c   1.000
_cell.angle_alpha   90.00
_cell.angle_beta   90.00
_cell.angle_gamma   90.00
#
_symmetry.space_group_name_H-M   'P 1'
#
loop_
_entity.id
_entity.type
_entity.pdbx_description
1 polymer ?
#
loop_
_entity_poly.entity_id
_entity_poly.type
_entity_poly.pdbx_seq_one_letter_code
_entity_poly.pdbx_strand_id
1 'polypeptide(L)' 'MKLNIIALSLLAVLAGCTTAGPYVTNISSDGRNGLNIEKCAVKMNAFMGTVSTADCTTQNLQLSRSN' A
#
# COMPACT_ATOMS: atom_id res chain seq x y z
N MET A 1 -3.05 31.35 -22.26
CA MET A 1 -4.01 30.83 -21.25
C MET A 1 -4.51 29.43 -21.58
N LYS A 2 -5.05 29.17 -22.79
CA LYS A 2 -5.53 27.82 -23.18
C LYS A 2 -4.45 26.71 -23.10
N LEU A 3 -3.20 27.01 -23.50
CA LEU A 3 -2.09 26.05 -23.47
C LEU A 3 -1.76 25.58 -22.04
N ASN A 4 -1.86 26.48 -21.06
CA ASN A 4 -1.51 26.19 -19.66
C ASN A 4 -2.53 25.25 -19.00
N ILE A 5 -3.81 25.34 -19.40
CA ILE A 5 -4.88 24.49 -18.88
C ILE A 5 -4.69 23.05 -19.37
N ILE A 6 -4.32 22.87 -20.64
CA ILE A 6 -4.06 21.54 -21.24
C ILE A 6 -2.85 20.88 -20.56
N ALA A 7 -1.78 21.65 -20.33
CA ALA A 7 -0.60 21.15 -19.62
C ALA A 7 -0.93 20.70 -18.19
N LEU A 8 -1.76 21.47 -17.47
CA LEU A 8 -2.17 21.15 -16.10
C LEU A 8 -3.04 19.88 -16.04
N SER A 9 -3.94 19.70 -17.00
CA SER A 9 -4.75 18.47 -17.10
C SER A 9 -3.90 17.24 -17.41
N LEU A 10 -2.84 17.38 -18.20
CA LEU A 10 -1.97 16.26 -18.55
C LEU A 10 -1.12 15.80 -17.37
N LEU A 11 -0.64 16.75 -16.55
CA LEU A 11 0.06 16.42 -15.30
C LEU A 11 -0.85 15.74 -14.28
N ALA A 12 -2.13 16.11 -14.22
CA ALA A 12 -3.09 15.47 -13.30
C ALA A 12 -3.31 13.98 -13.61
N VAL A 13 -3.25 13.57 -14.88
CA VAL A 13 -3.39 12.15 -15.29
C VAL A 13 -2.17 11.32 -14.84
N LEU A 14 -0.98 11.92 -14.82
CA LEU A 14 0.24 11.27 -14.33
C LEU A 14 0.34 11.18 -12.81
N ALA A 15 -0.40 12.02 -12.09
CA ALA A 15 -0.42 12.07 -10.63
C ALA A 15 -1.47 11.16 -9.98
N GLY A 16 -2.21 10.36 -10.76
CA GLY A 16 -3.16 9.39 -10.23
C GLY A 16 -2.46 8.47 -9.23
N CYS A 17 -2.98 8.39 -8.00
CA CYS A 17 -2.42 7.54 -6.94
C CYS A 17 -2.48 6.07 -7.38
N THR A 18 -1.38 5.52 -7.89
CA THR A 18 -1.31 4.12 -8.33
C THR A 18 -1.03 3.14 -7.18
N THR A 19 -1.02 3.64 -5.94
CA THR A 19 -0.83 2.84 -4.73
C THR A 19 -2.19 2.57 -4.08
N ALA A 20 -2.60 1.31 -4.03
CA ALA A 20 -3.73 0.89 -3.21
C ALA A 20 -3.25 0.69 -1.75
N GLY A 21 -4.13 1.00 -0.80
CA GLY A 21 -3.81 0.94 0.64
C GLY A 21 -3.31 -0.43 1.10
N PRO A 22 -2.63 -0.48 2.26
CA PRO A 22 -1.96 -1.69 2.73
C PRO A 22 -2.95 -2.80 3.04
N TYR A 23 -2.67 -4.01 2.57
CA TYR A 23 -3.42 -5.23 2.84
C TYR A 23 -2.56 -6.24 3.59
N VAL A 24 -3.21 -7.12 4.37
CA VAL A 24 -2.50 -8.14 5.14
C VAL A 24 -1.97 -9.22 4.19
N THR A 25 -0.65 -9.39 4.15
CA THR A 25 0.03 -10.43 3.35
C THR A 25 0.36 -11.65 4.17
N ASN A 26 0.64 -11.46 5.46
CA ASN A 26 1.00 -12.57 6.34
C ASN A 26 0.54 -12.31 7.78
N ILE A 27 0.18 -13.40 8.46
CA ILE A 27 -0.10 -13.44 9.89
C ILE A 27 0.66 -14.64 10.45
N SER A 28 1.64 -14.38 11.31
CA SER A 28 2.40 -15.43 11.99
C SER A 28 2.41 -15.24 13.50
N SER A 29 2.62 -16.33 14.24
CA SER A 29 2.81 -16.26 15.69
C SER A 29 4.20 -15.70 16.00
N ASP A 30 4.30 -14.83 16.99
CA ASP A 30 5.59 -14.33 17.49
C ASP A 30 6.25 -15.26 18.55
N GLY A 31 5.57 -16.37 18.90
CA GLY A 31 6.02 -17.32 19.91
C GLY A 31 5.87 -16.88 21.37
N ARG A 32 5.31 -15.68 21.62
CA ARG A 32 5.20 -15.06 22.95
C ARG A 32 3.79 -14.49 23.23
N ASN A 33 2.76 -15.17 22.70
CA ASN A 33 1.35 -14.76 22.79
C ASN A 33 1.04 -13.44 22.06
N GLY A 34 1.77 -13.16 20.99
CA GLY A 34 1.47 -12.11 20.03
C GLY A 34 1.43 -12.63 18.59
N LEU A 35 1.04 -11.72 17.71
CA LEU A 35 0.97 -11.94 16.27
C LEU A 35 1.88 -10.96 15.56
N ASN A 36 2.62 -11.47 14.60
CA ASN A 36 3.34 -10.67 13.64
C ASN A 36 2.47 -10.54 12.39
N ILE A 37 1.97 -9.32 12.14
CA ILE A 37 1.13 -9.02 10.98
C ILE A 37 1.96 -8.23 9.98
N GLU A 38 2.13 -8.82 8.80
CA GLU A 38 2.75 -8.17 7.65
C GLU A 38 1.67 -7.54 6.78
N LYS A 39 1.89 -6.29 6.41
CA LYS A 39 1.01 -5.53 5.53
C LYS A 39 1.83 -4.92 4.40
N CYS A 40 1.44 -5.15 3.16
CA CYS A 40 2.07 -4.56 1.99
C CYS A 40 1.06 -3.69 1.23
N ALA A 41 1.55 -2.67 0.55
CA ALA A 41 0.78 -1.90 -0.41
C ALA A 41 0.89 -2.54 -1.79
N VAL A 42 -0.13 -2.31 -2.62
CA VAL A 42 -0.05 -2.67 -4.04
C VAL A 42 0.37 -1.42 -4.80
N LYS A 43 1.46 -1.51 -5.56
CA LYS A 43 1.94 -0.47 -6.44
C LYS A 43 1.69 -0.88 -7.89
N MET A 44 0.82 -0.14 -8.56
CA MET A 44 0.60 -0.26 -9.99
C MET A 44 1.57 0.63 -10.75
N ASN A 45 2.35 0.04 -11.64
CA ASN A 45 3.12 0.79 -12.63
C ASN A 45 2.27 0.91 -13.89
N ALA A 46 1.60 2.04 -14.05
CA ALA A 46 0.71 2.30 -15.19
C ALA A 46 1.46 2.34 -16.54
N PHE A 47 2.77 2.64 -16.54
CA PHE A 47 3.58 2.65 -17.76
C PHE A 47 3.89 1.24 -18.24
N MET A 48 4.23 0.33 -17.31
CA MET A 48 4.53 -1.06 -17.63
C MET A 48 3.30 -1.99 -17.60
N GLY A 49 2.14 -1.51 -17.13
CA GLY A 49 0.95 -2.32 -16.94
C GLY A 49 1.10 -3.41 -15.86
N THR A 50 2.10 -3.27 -14.97
CA THR A 50 2.44 -4.29 -13.98
C THR A 50 1.94 -3.90 -12.61
N VAL A 51 1.36 -4.87 -11.90
CA VAL A 51 0.97 -4.74 -10.50
C VAL A 51 2.02 -5.45 -9.64
N SER A 52 2.53 -4.76 -8.62
CA SER A 52 3.58 -5.27 -7.75
C SER A 52 3.26 -5.01 -6.29
N THR A 53 3.73 -5.87 -5.39
CA THR A 53 3.72 -5.65 -3.96
C THR A 53 4.91 -4.76 -3.55
N ALA A 54 4.63 -3.73 -2.78
CA ALA A 54 5.61 -2.76 -2.31
C ALA A 54 5.26 -2.30 -0.88
N ASP A 55 6.17 -1.54 -0.25
CA ASP A 55 5.92 -0.87 1.03
C ASP A 55 5.41 -1.82 2.13
N CYS A 56 6.06 -2.99 2.23
CA CYS A 56 5.76 -3.99 3.25
C CYS A 56 6.23 -3.52 4.63
N THR A 57 5.32 -3.60 5.60
CA THR A 57 5.58 -3.26 7.00
C THR A 57 5.09 -4.39 7.88
N THR A 58 5.83 -4.62 8.96
CA THR A 58 5.53 -5.69 9.91
C THR A 58 5.24 -5.09 11.26
N GLN A 59 4.09 -5.45 11.82
CA GLN A 59 3.62 -4.98 13.13
C GLN A 59 3.48 -6.17 14.06
N ASN A 60 4.08 -6.06 15.25
CA ASN A 60 3.85 -7.01 16.33
C ASN A 60 2.67 -6.54 17.19
N LEU A 61 1.73 -7.44 17.43
CA LEU A 61 0.51 -7.21 18.19
C LEU A 61 0.44 -8.20 19.35
N GLN A 62 0.37 -7.69 20.57
CA GLN A 62 0.18 -8.53 21.75
C GLN A 62 -1.30 -8.82 21.97
N LEU A 63 -1.62 -10.11 22.12
CA LEU A 63 -2.99 -10.54 22.34
C LEU A 63 -3.29 -10.56 23.84
N SER A 64 -4.19 -9.70 24.29
CA SER A 64 -4.78 -9.78 25.63
C SER A 64 -6.20 -10.32 25.53
N ARG A 65 -6.54 -11.36 26.30
CA ARG A 65 -7.92 -11.81 26.45
C ARG A 65 -8.62 -10.88 27.45
N SER A 66 -9.61 -10.11 26.99
CA SER A 66 -10.58 -9.49 27.91
C SER A 66 -11.62 -10.54 28.27
N ASN A 67 -11.87 -10.72 29.57
CA ASN A 67 -12.94 -11.58 30.11
C ASN A 67 -14.24 -10.80 30.18
#